data_AF-A0A9Q9JEY3-F1
#
_entry.id   AF-A0A9Q9JEY3-F1
#
_cell.length_a   1.000
_cell.length_b   1.000
_cell.length_c   1.000
_cell.angle_alpha   90.00
_cell.angle_beta   90.00
_cell.angle_gamma   90.00
#
_symmetry.space_group_name_H-M   'P 1'
#
loop_
_entity.id
_entity.type
_entity.pdbx_description
1 polymer ?
#
loop_
_entity_poly.entity_id
_entity_poly.type
_entity_poly.pdbx_seq_one_letter_code
_entity_poly.pdbx_strand_id
1 'polypeptide(L)'
;MTDITKLAHLKPGKYAILYRDNWDGEENEYHMMAVLTEDGDWYDNEFNAELLKYQGDEILKVWPLDDSSNVVALEKAQQRIAELESRTVTLDRGDLFADAGLVIKKLINEIEPGDRTAGIKVEGE
;
A
#
# COMPACT_ATOMS: atom_id res chain seq x y z
N MET A 1 0.27 31.12 -17.82
CA MET A 1 0.37 31.39 -16.37
C MET A 1 -0.17 30.20 -15.64
N THR A 2 0.66 29.16 -15.60
CA THR A 2 0.46 27.92 -14.91
C THR A 2 0.61 28.24 -13.44
N ASP A 3 -0.42 27.93 -12.67
CA ASP A 3 -0.40 28.04 -11.23
C ASP A 3 0.80 27.24 -10.70
N ILE A 4 1.88 27.93 -10.33
CA ILE A 4 3.05 27.36 -9.66
C ILE A 4 2.60 26.65 -8.37
N THR A 5 1.47 27.10 -7.82
CA THR A 5 0.68 26.49 -6.75
C THR A 5 0.29 25.02 -7.01
N LYS A 6 0.12 24.61 -8.27
CA LYS A 6 -0.14 23.21 -8.65
C LYS A 6 1.11 22.34 -8.65
N LEU A 7 2.32 22.90 -8.64
CA LEU A 7 3.55 22.12 -8.57
C LEU A 7 4.09 22.01 -7.13
N ALA A 8 3.63 22.88 -6.23
CA ALA A 8 4.08 22.95 -4.84
C ALA A 8 3.83 21.69 -3.99
N HIS A 9 3.02 20.74 -4.45
CA HIS A 9 2.74 19.47 -3.75
C HIS A 9 3.52 18.27 -4.30
N LEU A 10 4.35 18.49 -5.32
CA LEU A 10 5.17 17.44 -5.90
C LEU A 10 6.32 17.08 -4.96
N LYS A 11 6.60 15.78 -4.84
CA LYS A 11 7.74 15.30 -4.07
C LYS A 11 9.03 15.39 -4.91
N PRO A 12 10.20 15.61 -4.30
CA PRO A 12 11.46 15.48 -5.00
C PRO A 12 11.59 14.12 -5.68
N GLY A 13 12.12 14.08 -6.90
CA GLY A 13 12.19 12.84 -7.68
C GLY A 13 12.17 13.06 -9.19
N LYS A 14 12.01 11.95 -9.92
CA LYS A 14 12.00 11.93 -11.39
C LYS A 14 10.59 12.07 -11.95
N TYR A 15 10.49 12.87 -13.01
CA TYR A 15 9.24 13.17 -13.70
C TYR A 15 9.44 13.15 -15.21
N ALA A 16 8.38 12.79 -15.93
CA ALA A 16 8.21 13.24 -17.31
C ALA A 16 7.45 14.56 -17.29
N ILE A 17 7.86 15.53 -18.11
CA ILE A 17 7.25 16.85 -18.17
C ILE A 17 6.98 17.27 -19.62
N LEU A 18 5.96 18.11 -19.79
CA LEU A 18 5.81 18.99 -20.95
C LEU A 18 6.30 20.36 -20.54
N TYR A 19 7.38 20.83 -21.15
CA TYR A 19 8.10 22.05 -20.81
C TYR A 19 8.01 23.04 -21.96
N ARG A 20 7.78 24.32 -21.66
CA ARG A 20 7.97 25.44 -22.59
C ARG A 20 9.30 26.09 -22.29
N ASP A 21 10.15 26.16 -23.31
CA ASP A 21 11.41 26.89 -23.32
C ASP A 21 11.21 28.24 -24.03
N ASN A 22 11.61 29.32 -23.37
CA ASN A 22 11.56 30.66 -23.91
C ASN A 22 12.94 31.32 -24.01
N TRP A 23 14.01 30.53 -24.14
CA TRP A 23 15.37 31.04 -24.25
C TRP A 23 15.56 32.06 -25.39
N ASP A 24 14.95 31.84 -26.56
CA ASP A 24 15.06 32.70 -27.74
C ASP A 24 13.81 33.55 -28.03
N GLY A 25 12.76 33.42 -27.20
CA GLY A 25 11.49 34.12 -27.40
C GLY A 25 10.47 33.39 -28.28
N GLU A 26 10.77 32.17 -28.75
CA GLU A 26 9.86 31.41 -29.62
C GLU A 26 8.86 30.51 -28.87
N GLU A 27 8.98 30.39 -27.54
CA GLU A 27 8.07 29.61 -26.68
C GLU A 27 7.92 28.13 -27.10
N ASN A 28 9.02 27.49 -27.49
CA ASN A 28 9.04 26.12 -27.97
C ASN A 28 8.65 25.10 -26.87
N GLU A 29 7.84 24.09 -27.21
CA GLU A 29 7.38 23.06 -26.26
C GLU A 29 8.08 21.71 -26.47
N TYR A 30 8.57 21.10 -25.38
CA TYR A 30 9.32 19.85 -25.37
C TYR A 30 8.76 18.85 -24.36
N HIS A 31 8.73 17.57 -24.75
CA HIS A 31 8.55 16.47 -23.80
C HIS A 31 9.92 15.99 -23.35
N MET A 32 10.18 15.99 -22.05
CA MET A 32 11.48 15.61 -21.50
C MET A 32 11.38 14.97 -20.12
N MET A 33 12.47 14.35 -19.70
CA MET A 33 12.62 13.85 -18.33
C MET A 33 13.30 14.92 -17.47
N ALA A 34 12.77 15.15 -16.29
CA ALA A 34 13.32 16.12 -15.35
C ALA A 34 13.37 15.57 -13.93
N VAL A 35 14.23 16.18 -13.12
CA VAL A 35 14.40 15.90 -11.70
C VAL A 35 13.96 17.13 -10.92
N LEU A 36 13.07 16.94 -9.95
CA LEU A 36 12.72 17.93 -8.94
C LEU A 36 13.59 17.70 -7.71
N THR A 37 14.32 18.71 -7.26
CA THR A 37 15.15 18.66 -6.04
C THR A 37 14.33 18.89 -4.77
N GLU A 38 14.96 18.66 -3.61
CA GLU A 38 14.36 18.98 -2.29
C GLU A 38 14.10 20.48 -2.10
N ASP A 39 14.89 21.32 -2.77
CA ASP A 39 14.78 22.78 -2.73
C ASP A 39 13.67 23.32 -3.65
N GLY A 40 13.08 22.45 -4.48
CA GLY A 40 12.01 22.80 -5.42
C GLY A 40 12.49 23.20 -6.82
N ASP A 41 13.77 23.02 -7.10
CA ASP A 41 14.39 23.36 -8.37
C ASP A 41 14.27 22.21 -9.38
N TRP A 42 14.13 22.57 -10.66
CA TRP A 42 13.96 21.62 -11.75
C TRP A 42 15.22 21.53 -12.60
N TYR A 43 15.66 20.30 -12.85
CA TYR A 43 16.82 20.01 -13.69
C TYR A 43 16.45 19.02 -14.78
N ASP A 44 17.00 19.21 -15.97
CA ASP A 44 17.01 18.19 -17.01
C ASP A 44 17.74 16.93 -16.52
N ASN A 45 17.15 15.76 -16.77
CA ASN A 45 17.70 14.50 -16.26
C ASN A 45 18.96 14.04 -17.02
N GLU A 46 19.16 14.45 -18.28
CA GLU A 46 20.27 13.96 -19.12
C GLU A 46 21.55 14.76 -18.92
N PHE A 47 21.44 16.08 -18.91
CA PHE A 47 22.55 17.04 -18.87
C PHE A 47 22.67 17.74 -17.52
N ASN A 48 21.73 17.53 -16.60
CA ASN A 48 21.67 18.22 -15.31
C ASN A 48 21.67 19.75 -15.48
N ALA A 49 21.04 20.23 -16.56
CA ALA A 49 20.87 21.64 -16.83
C ALA A 49 19.64 22.16 -16.07
N GLU A 50 19.79 23.32 -15.42
CA GLU A 50 18.69 23.98 -14.72
C GLU A 50 17.60 24.42 -15.70
N LEU A 51 16.35 24.10 -15.38
CA LEU A 51 15.15 24.51 -16.13
C LEU A 51 14.54 25.77 -15.49
N LEU A 52 13.59 26.41 -16.18
CA LEU A 52 12.91 27.62 -15.69
C LEU A 52 13.84 28.83 -15.49
N LYS A 53 14.87 28.92 -16.34
CA LYS A 53 15.94 29.93 -16.24
C LYS A 53 15.55 31.26 -16.87
N TYR A 54 14.75 31.22 -17.93
CA TYR A 54 14.38 32.38 -18.72
C TYR A 54 12.94 32.80 -18.44
N GLN A 55 12.67 34.10 -18.54
CA GLN A 55 11.33 34.62 -18.37
C GLN A 55 10.42 34.05 -19.47
N GLY A 56 9.35 33.37 -19.09
CA GLY A 56 8.43 32.71 -20.03
C GLY A 56 8.58 31.19 -20.06
N ASP A 57 9.66 30.66 -19.47
CA ASP A 57 9.80 29.22 -19.25
C ASP A 57 8.67 28.71 -18.34
N GLU A 58 8.12 27.55 -18.66
CA GLU A 58 6.96 27.04 -17.97
C GLU A 58 6.86 25.52 -18.03
N ILE A 59 6.63 24.87 -16.88
CA ILE A 59 6.23 23.47 -16.85
C ILE A 59 4.71 23.40 -17.05
N LEU A 60 4.28 22.90 -18.20
CA LEU A 60 2.88 22.85 -18.61
C LEU A 60 2.14 21.62 -18.06
N LYS A 61 2.83 20.47 -18.03
CA LYS A 61 2.30 19.20 -17.50
C LYS A 61 3.40 18.38 -16.84
N VAL A 62 3.02 17.56 -15.86
CA VAL A 62 3.95 16.74 -15.06
C VAL A 62 3.35 15.35 -14.81
N TRP A 63 4.19 14.32 -14.93
CA TRP A 63 3.88 12.94 -14.62
C TRP A 63 4.98 12.32 -13.74
N PRO A 64 4.70 11.91 -12.48
CA PRO A 64 5.69 11.26 -11.62
C PRO A 64 6.11 9.91 -12.20
N LEU A 65 7.42 9.64 -12.18
CA LEU A 65 7.98 8.35 -12.62
C LEU A 65 8.26 7.43 -11.42
N ASP A 66 8.71 7.99 -10.30
CA ASP A 66 8.91 7.26 -9.05
C ASP A 66 7.74 7.54 -8.07
N ASP A 67 6.53 7.09 -8.42
CA ASP A 67 5.45 7.07 -7.46
C ASP A 67 5.62 5.90 -6.48
N SER A 68 6.50 6.09 -5.50
CA SER A 68 6.75 5.19 -4.37
C SER A 68 5.50 4.91 -3.53
N SER A 69 4.36 5.55 -3.81
CA SER A 69 3.04 5.19 -3.24
C SER A 69 2.72 3.70 -3.44
N ASN A 70 3.14 3.11 -4.57
CA ASN A 70 2.93 1.69 -4.85
C ASN A 70 3.72 0.79 -3.88
N VAL A 71 4.94 1.17 -3.50
CA VAL A 71 5.78 0.37 -2.58
C VAL A 71 5.21 0.39 -1.17
N VAL A 72 4.79 1.56 -0.68
CA VAL A 72 4.16 1.70 0.64
C VAL A 72 2.82 0.94 0.71
N ALA A 73 2.04 0.94 -0.37
CA ALA A 73 0.81 0.15 -0.46
C ALA A 73 1.10 -1.36 -0.43
N LEU A 74 2.16 -1.80 -1.14
CA LEU A 74 2.62 -3.18 -1.14
C LEU A 74 3.08 -3.66 0.25
N GLU A 75 3.87 -2.85 0.95
CA GLU A 75 4.34 -3.18 2.31
C GLU A 75 3.19 -3.30 3.30
N LYS A 76 2.21 -2.38 3.25
CA LYS A 76 1.00 -2.47 4.10
C LYS A 76 0.18 -3.72 3.78
N ALA A 77 0.06 -4.08 2.50
CA ALA A 77 -0.62 -5.29 2.09
C ALA A 77 0.10 -6.54 2.63
N GLN A 78 1.43 -6.58 2.56
CA GLN A 78 2.24 -7.67 3.11
C GLN A 78 2.12 -7.80 4.63
N GLN A 79 2.16 -6.69 5.37
CA GLN A 79 1.93 -6.69 6.82
C GLN A 79 0.55 -7.24 7.18
N ARG A 80 -0.49 -6.85 6.42
CA ARG A 80 -1.85 -7.34 6.64
C ARG A 80 -1.98 -8.84 6.36
N ILE A 81 -1.31 -9.36 5.33
CA ILE A 81 -1.28 -10.79 5.03
C ILE A 81 -0.62 -11.56 6.17
N ALA A 82 0.55 -11.11 6.65
CA ALA A 82 1.26 -11.76 7.76
C ALA A 82 0.43 -11.78 9.05
N GLU A 83 -0.30 -10.69 9.36
CA GLU A 83 -1.24 -10.66 10.49
C GLU A 83 -2.34 -11.71 10.33
N LEU A 84 -2.95 -11.81 9.14
CA LEU A 84 -4.02 -12.76 8.87
C LEU A 84 -3.52 -14.22 8.94
N GLU A 85 -2.33 -14.51 8.45
CA GLU A 85 -1.70 -15.84 8.56
C GLU A 85 -1.41 -16.22 10.02
N SER A 86 -0.96 -15.27 10.84
CA SER A 86 -0.77 -15.54 12.28
C SER A 86 -2.09 -15.84 13.00
N ARG A 87 -3.19 -15.20 12.57
CA ARG A 87 -4.55 -15.41 13.11
C ARG A 87 -5.17 -16.74 12.67
N THR A 88 -4.91 -17.20 11.46
CA THR A 88 -5.39 -18.52 11.02
C THR A 88 -4.64 -19.66 11.72
N VAL A 89 -3.33 -19.52 11.95
CA VAL A 89 -2.53 -20.51 12.70
C VAL A 89 -3.00 -20.65 14.16
N THR A 90 -3.47 -19.58 14.78
CA THR A 90 -3.98 -19.60 16.16
C THR A 90 -5.36 -20.25 16.26
N LEU A 91 -6.24 -20.01 15.28
CA LEU A 91 -7.56 -20.65 15.21
C LEU A 91 -7.47 -22.18 14.99
N ASP A 92 -6.47 -22.64 14.23
CA ASP A 92 -6.28 -24.08 13.94
C ASP A 92 -5.65 -24.86 15.12
N ARG A 93 -4.93 -24.19 16.03
CA ARG A 93 -4.13 -24.86 17.08
C ARG A 93 -4.71 -24.87 18.50
N GLY A 94 -5.73 -24.07 18.84
CA GLY A 94 -6.11 -23.94 20.25
C GLY A 94 -7.59 -23.73 20.56
N ASP A 95 -8.31 -22.94 19.77
CA ASP A 95 -9.55 -22.33 20.29
C ASP A 95 -10.83 -23.09 19.92
N LEU A 96 -10.82 -23.90 18.86
CA LEU A 96 -11.98 -24.74 18.50
C LEU A 96 -12.24 -25.88 19.50
N PHE A 97 -11.22 -26.34 20.22
CA PHE A 97 -11.34 -27.45 21.16
C PHE A 97 -11.38 -27.03 22.64
N ALA A 98 -10.94 -25.81 22.97
CA ALA A 98 -11.02 -25.29 24.33
C ALA A 98 -12.48 -25.07 24.75
N ASP A 99 -13.30 -24.48 23.88
CA ASP A 99 -14.71 -24.20 24.16
C ASP A 99 -15.57 -25.48 24.08
N ALA A 100 -15.33 -26.34 23.07
CA ALA A 100 -16.03 -27.62 22.97
C ALA A 100 -15.71 -28.55 24.16
N GLY A 101 -14.45 -28.58 24.63
CA GLY A 101 -14.05 -29.37 25.79
C GLY A 101 -14.65 -28.88 27.11
N LEU A 102 -14.84 -27.57 27.27
CA LEU A 102 -15.50 -26.98 28.44
C LEU A 102 -17.01 -27.26 28.45
N VAL A 103 -17.66 -27.18 27.28
CA VAL A 103 -19.09 -27.51 27.11
C VAL A 103 -19.36 -28.99 27.36
N ILE A 104 -18.52 -29.90 26.86
CA ILE A 104 -18.66 -31.35 27.10
C ILE A 104 -18.48 -31.68 28.58
N LYS A 105 -17.48 -31.10 29.28
CA LYS A 105 -17.29 -31.34 30.72
C LYS A 105 -18.46 -30.84 31.56
N LYS A 106 -19.06 -29.71 31.18
CA LYS A 106 -20.24 -29.16 31.87
C LYS A 106 -21.45 -30.06 31.69
N LEU A 107 -21.71 -30.52 30.46
CA LEU A 107 -22.79 -31.48 30.17
C LEU A 107 -22.62 -32.81 30.91
N ILE A 108 -21.40 -33.35 31.02
CA ILE A 108 -21.14 -34.61 31.74
C ILE A 108 -21.39 -34.50 33.26
N ASN A 109 -21.14 -33.32 33.84
CA ASN A 109 -21.33 -33.07 35.26
C ASN A 109 -22.79 -32.77 35.65
N GLU A 110 -23.62 -32.38 34.68
CA GLU A 110 -25.07 -32.15 34.87
C GLU A 110 -25.92 -33.43 34.67
N ILE A 111 -25.31 -34.53 34.20
CA ILE A 111 -25.95 -35.85 34.14
C ILE A 111 -25.93 -36.50 35.53
N GLU A 112 -27.11 -36.72 36.11
CA GLU A 112 -27.26 -37.41 37.39
C GLU A 112 -26.61 -38.80 37.34
N PRO A 113 -25.89 -39.23 38.40
CA PRO A 113 -25.08 -40.45 38.40
C PRO A 113 -25.87 -41.76 38.16
N GLY A 114 -27.22 -41.71 38.17
CA GLY A 114 -28.09 -42.86 37.92
C GLY A 114 -28.22 -43.28 36.45
N ASP A 115 -27.88 -42.41 35.48
CA ASP A 115 -28.11 -42.67 34.04
C ASP A 115 -26.86 -43.13 33.27
N ARG A 116 -25.77 -43.41 33.97
CA ARG A 116 -24.48 -43.79 33.34
C ARG A 116 -24.42 -45.24 32.83
N THR A 117 -25.52 -45.98 32.91
CA THR A 117 -25.59 -47.40 32.51
C THR A 117 -26.77 -47.69 31.57
N ALA A 118 -26.92 -46.93 30.49
CA ALA A 118 -27.63 -47.43 29.31
C ALA A 118 -26.56 -47.95 28.33
N GLY A 119 -26.30 -49.26 28.40
CA GLY A 119 -25.32 -49.93 27.56
C GLY A 119 -25.56 -49.67 26.08
N ILE A 120 -24.51 -49.25 25.38
CA ILE A 120 -24.47 -49.24 23.92
C ILE A 120 -24.57 -50.69 23.47
N LYS A 121 -25.78 -51.15 23.13
CA LYS A 121 -25.96 -52.35 22.32
C LYS A 121 -25.64 -51.98 20.88
N VAL A 122 -24.44 -52.36 20.46
CA VAL A 122 -24.09 -52.45 19.04
C VAL A 122 -24.71 -53.75 18.55
N GLU A 123 -25.89 -53.68 17.93
CA GLU A 123 -26.43 -54.81 17.18
C GLU A 123 -25.74 -54.84 15.82
N GLY A 124 -24.97 -55.91 15.60
CA GLY A 124 -24.41 -56.25 14.30
C GLY A 124 -25.31 -57.25 13.60
N GLU A 125 -25.54 -56.99 12.31
CA GLU A 125 -25.75 -57.99 11.26
C GLU A 125 -24.93 -57.59 10.05
#